data_AF-A0A510L3Q7-F1
#
_entry.id   AF-A0A510L3Q7-F1
#
_cell.length_a   1.000
_cell.length_b   1.000
_cell.length_c   1.000
_cell.angle_alpha   90.00
_cell.angle_beta   90.00
_cell.angle_gamma   90.00
#
_symmetry.space_group_name_H-M   'P 1'
#
loop_
_entity.id
_entity.type
_entity.pdbx_description
1 polymer ?
#
loop_
_entity_poly.entity_id
_entity_poly.type
_entity_poly.pdbx_seq_one_letter_code
_entity_poly.pdbx_strand_id
1 'polypeptide(L)'
;MNKKINLIINKTGFVFCLLAGIALFLSEKFENNIVIHVLLLAFVISMIFRENRKKFFENLDIEFSIELLLFVFVPFIIAYFDGGIDTRLDNYLLKYLIFFPFIFFIRSMKRVMIFLKATLAGAMIVMFLATYNFIKDYKAWATPVGSYYPRITAILTVQDFANIMCIVLLFLISFLLFYKR
;
A
#
# COMPACT_ATOMS: atom_id res chain seq x y z
N MET A 1 23.43 23.38 1.55
CA MET A 1 22.04 22.94 1.31
C MET A 1 21.11 23.76 2.19
N ASN A 2 20.00 24.27 1.66
CA ASN A 2 18.99 24.89 2.52
C ASN A 2 18.30 23.77 3.32
N LYS A 3 18.74 23.53 4.56
CA LYS A 3 18.20 22.49 5.47
C LYS A 3 16.66 22.50 5.52
N LYS A 4 16.06 23.68 5.30
CA LYS A 4 14.61 23.90 5.25
C LYS A 4 13.94 23.14 4.10
N ILE A 5 14.51 23.15 2.90
CA ILE A 5 13.94 22.47 1.72
C ILE A 5 13.95 20.95 1.93
N ASN A 6 15.07 20.39 2.40
CA ASN A 6 15.16 18.95 2.65
C ASN A 6 14.19 18.48 3.74
N LEU A 7 13.96 19.31 4.76
CA LEU A 7 12.98 19.02 5.80
C LEU A 7 11.54 18.99 5.26
N ILE A 8 11.19 19.93 4.37
CA ILE A 8 9.87 19.98 3.74
C ILE A 8 9.64 18.72 2.92
N ILE A 9 10.57 18.37 2.03
CA ILE A 9 10.43 17.18 1.17
C ILE A 9 10.27 15.91 2.02
N ASN A 10 11.08 15.74 3.07
CA ASN A 10 10.99 14.58 3.96
C ASN A 10 9.66 14.51 4.74
N LYS A 11 9.08 15.64 5.13
CA LYS A 11 7.77 15.67 5.78
C LYS A 11 6.67 15.34 4.79
N THR A 12 6.69 15.97 3.62
CA THR A 12 5.70 15.74 2.56
C THR A 12 5.72 14.27 2.11
N GLY A 13 6.89 13.72 1.78
CA GLY A 13 7.02 12.31 1.40
C GLY A 13 6.50 11.36 2.47
N PHE A 14 6.78 11.64 3.75
CA PHE A 14 6.24 10.84 4.85
C PHE A 14 4.71 10.93 4.97
N VAL A 15 4.12 12.12 4.81
CA VAL A 15 2.64 12.27 4.79
C VAL A 15 2.02 11.47 3.66
N PHE A 16 2.61 11.51 2.47
CA PHE A 16 2.14 10.70 1.35
C PHE A 16 2.31 9.20 1.56
N CYS A 17 3.33 8.75 2.32
CA CYS A 17 3.40 7.35 2.75
C CYS A 17 2.21 6.97 3.64
N LEU A 18 1.82 7.84 4.57
CA LEU A 18 0.64 7.59 5.41
C LEU A 18 -0.65 7.56 4.58
N LEU A 19 -0.77 8.47 3.60
CA LEU A 19 -1.90 8.47 2.67
C LEU A 19 -1.94 7.20 1.82
N ALA A 20 -0.79 6.67 1.38
CA ALA A 20 -0.74 5.39 0.68
C ALA A 20 -1.28 4.26 1.55
N GLY A 21 -0.81 4.18 2.81
CA GLY A 21 -1.29 3.20 3.77
C GLY A 21 -2.80 3.25 4.00
N ILE A 22 -3.40 4.45 4.01
CA ILE A 22 -4.85 4.63 4.14
C ILE A 22 -5.57 4.31 2.82
N ALA A 23 -5.02 4.77 1.68
CA ALA A 23 -5.62 4.65 0.36
C ALA A 23 -5.75 3.19 -0.10
N LEU A 24 -4.83 2.32 0.34
CA LEU A 24 -4.91 0.86 0.15
C LEU A 24 -6.30 0.28 0.43
N PHE A 25 -7.00 0.85 1.42
CA PHE A 25 -8.32 0.38 1.83
C PHE A 25 -9.46 1.21 1.21
N LEU A 26 -9.24 2.51 1.03
CA LEU A 26 -10.33 3.44 0.71
C LEU A 26 -10.54 3.68 -0.78
N SER A 27 -9.50 3.63 -1.61
CA SER A 27 -9.65 3.91 -3.04
C SER A 27 -8.41 3.52 -3.84
N GLU A 28 -8.52 2.42 -4.58
CA GLU A 28 -7.47 1.97 -5.49
C GLU A 28 -7.18 3.02 -6.58
N LYS A 29 -8.22 3.69 -7.09
CA LYS A 29 -8.06 4.75 -8.09
C LYS A 29 -7.26 5.94 -7.54
N PHE A 30 -7.49 6.32 -6.29
CA PHE A 30 -6.75 7.41 -5.65
C PHE A 30 -5.30 7.02 -5.40
N GLU A 31 -5.08 5.79 -4.92
CA GLU A 31 -3.75 5.24 -4.70
C GLU A 31 -2.94 5.23 -6.01
N ASN A 32 -3.47 4.56 -7.03
CA ASN A 32 -2.79 4.35 -8.31
C ASN A 32 -2.55 5.67 -9.05
N ASN A 33 -3.56 6.54 -9.15
CA ASN A 33 -3.47 7.70 -10.04
C ASN A 33 -2.83 8.93 -9.39
N ILE A 34 -2.80 9.02 -8.06
CA ILE A 34 -2.33 10.22 -7.35
C ILE A 34 -1.21 9.87 -6.38
N VAL A 35 -1.48 9.02 -5.39
CA VAL A 35 -0.58 8.84 -4.25
C VAL A 35 0.77 8.26 -4.68
N ILE A 36 0.74 7.20 -5.48
CA ILE A 36 1.96 6.53 -5.97
C ILE A 36 2.81 7.48 -6.80
N HIS A 37 2.19 8.22 -7.73
CA HIS A 37 2.87 9.16 -8.61
C HIS A 37 3.53 10.30 -7.81
N VAL A 38 2.84 10.87 -6.83
CA VAL A 38 3.38 11.94 -5.99
C VAL A 38 4.51 11.43 -5.09
N LEU A 39 4.39 10.21 -4.54
CA LEU A 39 5.46 9.58 -3.77
C LEU A 39 6.73 9.39 -4.57
N LEU A 40 6.60 8.86 -5.78
CA LEU A 40 7.73 8.65 -6.68
C LEU A 40 8.37 9.97 -7.08
N LEU A 41 7.57 11.00 -7.40
CA LEU A 41 8.09 12.33 -7.69
C LEU A 41 8.86 12.92 -6.49
N ALA A 42 8.29 12.85 -5.28
CA ALA A 42 8.93 13.32 -4.06
C ALA A 42 10.25 12.57 -3.78
N PHE A 43 10.29 11.28 -4.08
CA PHE A 43 11.49 10.45 -3.98
C PHE A 43 12.55 10.85 -5.01
N VAL A 44 12.18 11.01 -6.29
CA VAL A 44 13.11 11.47 -7.34
C VAL A 44 13.71 12.83 -7.00
N ILE A 45 12.88 13.80 -6.58
CA ILE A 45 13.35 15.12 -6.13
C ILE A 45 14.31 14.96 -4.94
N SER A 46 13.99 14.08 -3.99
CA SER A 46 14.86 13.78 -2.85
C SER A 46 16.22 13.24 -3.28
N MET A 47 16.25 12.39 -4.31
CA MET A 47 17.46 11.74 -4.83
C MET A 47 18.36 12.67 -5.65
N ILE A 48 17.90 13.85 -6.07
CA ILE A 48 18.78 14.89 -6.68
C ILE A 48 19.87 15.35 -5.68
N PHE A 49 19.58 15.29 -4.38
CA PHE A 49 20.51 15.74 -3.34
C PHE A 49 21.51 14.66 -2.92
N ARG A 50 22.81 14.97 -3.00
CA ARG A 50 23.90 14.03 -2.67
C ARG A 50 23.83 13.47 -1.24
N GLU A 51 23.45 14.30 -0.28
CA GLU A 51 23.33 13.89 1.13
C GLU A 51 22.20 12.85 1.33
N ASN A 52 21.07 13.04 0.63
CA ASN A 52 19.95 12.11 0.68
C ASN A 52 20.29 10.78 0.00
N ARG A 53 21.02 10.81 -1.13
CA ARG A 53 21.50 9.57 -1.78
C ARG A 53 22.40 8.76 -0.86
N LYS A 54 23.37 9.39 -0.21
CA LYS A 54 24.25 8.71 0.76
C LYS A 54 23.45 8.02 1.87
N LYS A 55 22.53 8.77 2.51
CA LYS A 55 21.65 8.24 3.55
C LYS A 55 20.73 7.12 3.05
N PHE A 56 20.26 7.19 1.82
CA PHE A 56 19.43 6.16 1.24
C PHE A 56 20.21 4.86 1.08
N PHE A 57 21.39 4.91 0.44
CA PHE A 57 22.24 3.72 0.26
C PHE A 57 22.76 3.13 1.57
N GLU A 58 22.98 3.95 2.61
CA GLU A 58 23.35 3.46 3.96
C GLU A 58 22.24 2.63 4.63
N ASN A 59 20.97 2.90 4.31
CA ASN A 59 19.81 2.20 4.90
C ASN A 59 19.20 1.15 3.97
N LEU A 60 19.76 1.01 2.76
CA LEU A 60 19.23 0.13 1.74
C LEU A 60 19.93 -1.22 1.83
N ASP A 61 19.15 -2.27 2.08
CA ASP A 61 19.62 -3.64 1.96
C ASP A 61 19.75 -3.98 0.47
N ILE A 62 20.99 -4.13 0.00
CA ILE A 62 21.31 -4.33 -1.42
C ILE A 62 20.80 -5.69 -1.89
N GLU A 63 20.93 -6.74 -1.06
CA GLU A 63 20.49 -8.09 -1.42
C GLU A 63 18.96 -8.10 -1.60
N PHE A 64 18.23 -7.58 -0.62
CA PHE A 64 16.78 -7.45 -0.71
C PHE A 64 16.34 -6.58 -1.89
N SER A 65 17.08 -5.49 -2.18
CA SER A 65 16.72 -4.59 -3.28
C SER A 65 16.91 -5.23 -4.65
N ILE A 66 17.93 -6.09 -4.82
CA ILE A 66 18.14 -6.87 -6.03
C ILE A 66 17.01 -7.89 -6.19
N GLU A 67 16.68 -8.62 -5.12
CA GLU A 67 15.56 -9.58 -5.12
C GLU A 67 14.23 -8.91 -5.47
N LEU A 68 13.94 -7.76 -4.88
CA LEU A 68 12.73 -7.00 -5.20
C LEU A 68 12.74 -6.57 -6.67
N LEU A 69 13.87 -6.08 -7.19
CA LEU A 69 13.97 -5.65 -8.58
C LEU A 69 13.72 -6.83 -9.53
N LEU A 70 14.27 -8.01 -9.24
CA LEU A 70 13.95 -9.24 -9.96
C LEU A 70 12.45 -9.59 -9.85
N PHE A 71 11.87 -9.47 -8.66
CA PHE A 71 10.44 -9.71 -8.45
C PHE A 71 9.56 -8.75 -9.25
N VAL A 72 9.94 -7.48 -9.38
CA VAL A 72 9.26 -6.50 -10.24
C VAL A 72 9.34 -6.91 -11.71
N PHE A 73 10.43 -7.56 -12.13
CA PHE A 73 10.61 -8.03 -13.51
C PHE A 73 9.78 -9.29 -13.84
N VAL A 74 9.47 -10.15 -12.86
CA VAL A 74 8.74 -11.41 -13.08
C VAL A 74 7.36 -11.21 -13.74
N PRO A 75 6.50 -10.26 -13.30
CA PRO A 75 5.23 -9.97 -13.98
C PRO A 75 5.37 -9.61 -15.46
N PHE A 76 6.46 -8.96 -15.89
CA PHE A 76 6.68 -8.66 -17.31
C PHE A 76 6.98 -9.91 -18.12
N ILE A 77 7.78 -10.83 -17.57
CA ILE A 77 8.08 -12.10 -18.21
C ILE A 77 6.77 -12.87 -18.41
N ILE A 78 5.93 -12.93 -17.36
CA ILE A 78 4.61 -13.58 -17.42
C ILE A 78 3.71 -12.89 -18.45
N ALA A 79 3.59 -11.55 -18.42
CA ALA A 79 2.75 -10.79 -19.36
C ALA A 79 3.21 -10.96 -20.82
N TYR A 80 4.52 -11.00 -21.07
CA TYR A 80 5.07 -11.27 -22.39
C TYR A 80 4.62 -12.64 -22.93
N PHE A 81 4.59 -13.68 -22.09
CA PHE A 81 4.11 -15.01 -22.48
C PHE A 81 2.57 -15.13 -22.52
N ASP A 82 1.84 -14.30 -21.78
CA ASP A 82 0.37 -14.35 -21.62
C ASP A 82 -0.39 -13.42 -22.59
N GLY A 83 0.23 -13.04 -23.72
CA GLY A 83 -0.43 -12.29 -24.79
C GLY A 83 -0.01 -10.84 -24.95
N GLY A 84 1.07 -10.40 -24.28
CA GLY A 84 1.71 -9.10 -24.48
C GLY A 84 1.62 -8.17 -23.28
N ILE A 85 2.48 -7.15 -23.26
CA ILE A 85 2.61 -6.21 -22.14
C ILE A 85 1.28 -5.45 -21.89
N ASP A 86 0.48 -5.23 -22.91
CA ASP A 86 -0.78 -4.47 -22.84
C ASP A 86 -1.95 -5.22 -22.17
N THR A 87 -1.82 -6.51 -21.82
CA THR A 87 -2.95 -7.31 -21.31
C THR A 87 -3.10 -7.27 -19.79
N ARG A 88 -2.05 -6.92 -19.03
CA ARG A 88 -2.03 -6.99 -17.55
C ARG A 88 -1.18 -5.93 -16.84
N LEU A 89 -0.39 -5.12 -17.54
CA LEU A 89 0.74 -4.43 -16.92
C LEU A 89 0.44 -3.00 -16.41
N ASP A 90 -0.76 -2.49 -16.64
CA ASP A 90 -1.03 -1.04 -16.64
C ASP A 90 -0.88 -0.33 -15.29
N ASN A 91 -0.80 -1.04 -14.15
CA ASN A 91 -0.68 -0.38 -12.84
C ASN A 91 0.07 -1.14 -11.73
N TYR A 92 0.36 -2.44 -11.89
CA TYR A 92 0.99 -3.21 -10.81
C TYR A 92 2.48 -2.90 -10.64
N LEU A 93 3.14 -2.44 -11.70
CA LEU A 93 4.58 -2.23 -11.66
C LEU A 93 5.01 -1.05 -10.78
N LEU A 94 4.29 0.06 -10.94
CA LEU A 94 4.45 1.27 -10.15
C LEU A 94 4.24 0.99 -8.66
N LYS A 95 3.33 0.05 -8.32
CA LYS A 95 3.12 -0.40 -6.93
C LYS A 95 4.37 -1.03 -6.33
N TYR A 96 5.18 -1.78 -7.09
CA TYR A 96 6.42 -2.35 -6.55
C TYR A 96 7.52 -1.30 -6.34
N LEU A 97 7.56 -0.25 -7.19
CA LEU A 97 8.53 0.83 -7.07
C LEU A 97 8.31 1.72 -5.84
N ILE A 98 7.13 1.68 -5.21
CA ILE A 98 6.84 2.46 -3.98
C ILE A 98 7.72 2.05 -2.80
N PHE A 99 8.33 0.86 -2.87
CA PHE A 99 9.25 0.38 -1.85
C PHE A 99 10.41 1.35 -1.61
N PHE A 100 10.99 1.92 -2.67
CA PHE A 100 12.11 2.85 -2.54
C PHE A 100 11.71 4.16 -1.80
N PRO A 101 10.62 4.85 -2.16
CA PRO A 101 10.04 5.91 -1.34
C PRO A 101 9.77 5.49 0.10
N PHE A 102 9.25 4.28 0.34
CA PHE A 102 8.94 3.80 1.69
C PHE A 102 10.19 3.62 2.56
N ILE A 103 11.24 2.97 2.06
CA ILE A 103 12.52 2.87 2.80
C ILE A 103 13.01 4.28 3.16
N PHE A 104 12.99 5.19 2.18
CA PHE A 104 13.57 6.52 2.35
C PHE A 104 12.79 7.39 3.34
N PHE A 105 11.46 7.44 3.23
CA PHE A 105 10.62 8.32 4.04
C PHE A 105 10.19 7.71 5.37
N ILE A 106 10.08 6.38 5.50
CA ILE A 106 9.63 5.68 6.72
C ILE A 106 10.80 5.23 7.61
N ARG A 107 12.06 5.39 7.17
CA ARG A 107 13.40 5.11 7.76
C ARG A 107 13.63 4.84 9.28
N SER A 108 12.70 5.05 10.19
CA SER A 108 12.84 4.71 11.61
C SER A 108 11.65 3.92 12.12
N MET A 109 11.88 3.06 13.12
CA MET A 109 10.82 2.27 13.74
C MET A 109 9.63 3.11 14.23
N LYS A 110 9.89 4.32 14.74
CA LYS A 110 8.83 5.27 15.12
C LYS A 110 7.92 5.60 13.94
N ARG A 111 8.49 5.85 12.76
CA ARG A 111 7.74 6.17 11.53
C ARG A 111 7.04 4.93 10.97
N VAL A 112 7.67 3.76 11.03
CA VAL A 112 7.04 2.46 10.70
C VAL A 112 5.77 2.26 11.54
N MET A 113 5.86 2.43 12.86
CA MET A 113 4.69 2.28 13.74
C MET A 113 3.57 3.29 13.44
N ILE A 114 3.90 4.53 13.04
CA ILE A 114 2.90 5.53 12.62
C ILE A 114 2.25 5.11 11.29
N PHE A 115 3.02 4.61 10.33
CA PHE A 115 2.51 4.09 9.07
C PHE A 115 1.57 2.90 9.28
N LEU A 116 1.94 1.95 10.15
CA LEU A 116 1.07 0.83 10.51
C LEU A 116 -0.23 1.29 11.17
N LYS A 117 -0.18 2.30 12.06
CA LYS A 117 -1.39 2.91 12.64
C LYS A 117 -2.28 3.57 11.60
N ALA A 118 -1.70 4.27 10.62
CA ALA A 118 -2.45 4.89 9.52
C ALA A 118 -3.13 3.82 8.64
N THR A 119 -2.40 2.76 8.31
CA THR A 119 -2.89 1.58 7.58
C THR A 119 -4.07 0.93 8.32
N LEU A 120 -3.92 0.68 9.63
CA LEU A 120 -4.99 0.17 10.48
C LEU A 120 -6.21 1.11 10.55
N ALA A 121 -6.00 2.43 10.57
CA ALA A 121 -7.09 3.39 10.55
C ALA A 121 -7.90 3.30 9.25
N GLY A 122 -7.23 3.19 8.10
CA GLY A 122 -7.88 2.92 6.81
C GLY A 122 -8.70 1.63 6.83
N ALA A 123 -8.11 0.55 7.35
CA ALA A 123 -8.81 -0.73 7.50
C ALA A 123 -10.05 -0.64 8.40
N MET A 124 -9.96 0.05 9.55
CA MET A 124 -11.09 0.23 10.46
C MET A 124 -12.24 1.00 9.80
N ILE A 125 -11.96 2.07 9.06
CA ILE A 125 -12.99 2.83 8.32
C ILE A 125 -13.75 1.90 7.36
N VAL A 126 -13.01 1.09 6.59
CA VAL A 126 -13.61 0.14 5.66
C VAL A 126 -14.43 -0.94 6.36
N MET A 127 -13.96 -1.46 7.50
CA MET A 127 -14.73 -2.43 8.30
C MET A 127 -16.05 -1.84 8.81
N PHE A 128 -16.05 -0.59 9.30
CA PHE A 128 -17.28 0.07 9.74
C PHE A 128 -18.27 0.26 8.58
N LEU A 129 -17.78 0.70 7.42
CA LEU A 129 -18.62 0.85 6.22
C LEU A 129 -19.18 -0.49 5.74
N ALA A 130 -18.38 -1.54 5.75
CA ALA A 130 -18.82 -2.89 5.38
C ALA A 130 -19.89 -3.41 6.35
N THR A 131 -19.70 -3.17 7.65
CA THR A 131 -20.68 -3.53 8.70
C THR A 131 -21.99 -2.76 8.51
N TYR A 132 -21.91 -1.46 8.22
CA TYR A 132 -23.08 -0.64 7.93
C TYR A 132 -23.86 -1.18 6.71
N ASN A 133 -23.16 -1.48 5.61
CA ASN A 133 -23.78 -2.07 4.42
C ASN A 133 -24.41 -3.44 4.72
N PHE A 134 -23.73 -4.28 5.52
CA PHE A 134 -24.31 -5.55 5.96
C PHE A 134 -25.60 -5.37 6.76
N ILE A 135 -25.63 -4.45 7.73
CA ILE A 135 -26.83 -4.19 8.54
C ILE A 135 -27.99 -3.74 7.65
N LYS A 136 -27.72 -2.90 6.65
CA LYS A 136 -28.72 -2.44 5.68
C LYS A 136 -29.29 -3.60 4.85
N ASP A 137 -28.42 -4.49 4.39
CA ASP A 137 -28.79 -5.61 3.51
C ASP A 137 -29.12 -6.90 4.28
N TYR A 138 -29.10 -6.86 5.62
CA TYR A 138 -29.23 -8.03 6.48
C TYR A 138 -30.51 -8.82 6.21
N LYS A 139 -31.63 -8.15 5.98
CA LYS A 139 -32.90 -8.81 5.68
C LYS A 139 -32.81 -9.65 4.41
N ALA A 140 -32.24 -9.11 3.33
CA ALA A 140 -32.03 -9.83 2.08
C ALA A 140 -31.00 -10.96 2.22
N TRP A 141 -29.98 -10.75 3.04
CA TRP A 141 -28.97 -11.77 3.33
C TRP A 141 -29.52 -12.92 4.18
N ALA A 142 -30.38 -12.63 5.16
CA ALA A 142 -31.01 -13.61 6.04
C ALA A 142 -32.10 -14.45 5.36
N THR A 143 -32.67 -13.97 4.25
CA THR A 143 -33.63 -14.71 3.41
C THR A 143 -33.12 -14.79 1.97
N PRO A 144 -32.06 -15.59 1.71
CA PRO A 144 -31.47 -15.69 0.38
C PRO A 144 -32.43 -16.38 -0.60
N VAL A 145 -32.31 -16.03 -1.89
CA VAL A 145 -32.99 -16.74 -2.97
C VAL A 145 -32.14 -17.96 -3.35
N GLY A 146 -32.54 -19.14 -2.89
CA GLY A 146 -31.73 -20.36 -3.03
C GLY A 146 -30.46 -20.30 -2.17
N SER A 147 -29.30 -20.60 -2.76
CA SER A 147 -27.99 -20.51 -2.10
C SER A 147 -27.22 -19.23 -2.43
N TYR A 148 -27.87 -18.23 -3.03
CA TYR A 148 -27.23 -16.98 -3.40
C TYR A 148 -27.34 -15.94 -2.28
N TYR A 149 -26.21 -15.66 -1.64
CA TYR A 149 -26.09 -14.60 -0.63
C TYR A 149 -25.62 -13.29 -1.27
N PRO A 150 -26.26 -12.14 -0.96
CA PRO A 150 -25.76 -10.84 -1.37
C PRO A 150 -24.33 -10.64 -0.86
N ARG A 151 -23.43 -10.24 -1.75
CA ARG A 151 -22.04 -9.95 -1.40
C ARG A 151 -21.99 -8.63 -0.63
N ILE A 152 -21.36 -8.65 0.54
CA ILE A 152 -21.18 -7.45 1.37
C ILE A 152 -19.87 -6.80 0.96
N THR A 153 -19.97 -5.58 0.41
CA THR A 153 -18.81 -4.76 0.07
C THR A 153 -19.01 -3.34 0.56
N ALA A 154 -17.92 -2.65 0.89
CA ALA A 154 -17.95 -1.24 1.27
C ALA A 154 -17.68 -0.33 0.07
N ILE A 155 -16.41 -0.26 -0.34
CA ILE A 155 -15.91 0.63 -1.40
C ILE A 155 -15.12 -0.17 -2.45
N LEU A 156 -14.39 -1.19 -2.00
CA LEU A 156 -13.55 -2.05 -2.82
C LEU A 156 -14.38 -3.12 -3.54
N THR A 157 -13.85 -3.62 -4.65
CA THR A 157 -14.41 -4.81 -5.29
C THR A 157 -14.32 -6.00 -4.33
N VAL A 158 -15.20 -7.00 -4.52
CA VAL A 158 -15.33 -8.13 -3.59
C VAL A 158 -14.00 -8.86 -3.36
N GLN A 159 -13.22 -9.04 -4.43
CA GLN A 159 -11.96 -9.76 -4.40
C GLN A 159 -10.86 -8.95 -3.69
N ASP A 160 -10.81 -7.64 -3.95
CA ASP A 160 -9.87 -6.75 -3.26
C ASP A 160 -10.20 -6.63 -1.78
N PHE A 161 -11.49 -6.51 -1.44
CA PHE A 161 -11.94 -6.49 -0.05
C PHE A 161 -11.55 -7.78 0.69
N ALA A 162 -11.75 -8.96 0.09
CA ALA A 162 -11.37 -10.23 0.69
C ALA A 162 -9.84 -10.35 0.89
N ASN A 163 -9.05 -10.04 -0.13
CA ASN A 163 -7.59 -10.03 -0.05
C ASN A 163 -7.09 -9.08 1.05
N ILE A 164 -7.72 -7.92 1.16
CA ILE A 164 -7.37 -6.90 2.15
C ILE A 164 -7.76 -7.34 3.57
N MET A 165 -8.91 -7.96 3.76
CA MET A 165 -9.30 -8.54 5.06
C MET A 165 -8.34 -9.66 5.49
N CYS A 166 -7.84 -10.46 4.54
CA CYS A 166 -6.79 -11.45 4.80
C CYS A 166 -5.48 -10.79 5.23
N ILE A 167 -5.05 -9.69 4.60
CA ILE A 167 -3.85 -8.94 5.00
C ILE A 167 -4.01 -8.36 6.41
N VAL A 168 -5.17 -7.79 6.74
CA VAL A 168 -5.46 -7.28 8.10
C VAL A 168 -5.43 -8.41 9.11
N LEU A 169 -6.03 -9.57 8.80
CA LEU A 169 -5.99 -10.75 9.66
C LEU A 169 -4.56 -11.24 9.88
N LEU A 170 -3.75 -11.36 8.82
CA LEU A 170 -2.34 -11.75 8.91
C LEU A 170 -1.54 -10.75 9.74
N PHE A 171 -1.82 -9.45 9.59
CA PHE A 171 -1.20 -8.40 10.40
C PHE A 171 -1.56 -8.54 11.88
N LEU A 172 -2.84 -8.77 12.21
CA LEU A 172 -3.31 -8.99 13.58
C LEU A 172 -2.68 -10.26 14.20
N ILE A 173 -2.64 -11.35 13.43
CA ILE A 173 -1.99 -12.61 13.84
C ILE A 173 -0.49 -12.38 14.07
N SER A 174 0.19 -11.68 13.16
CA SER A 174 1.61 -11.37 13.30
C SER A 174 1.88 -10.54 14.55
N PHE A 175 1.00 -9.58 14.85
CA PHE A 175 1.09 -8.80 16.07
C PHE A 175 0.85 -9.66 17.32
N LEU A 176 -0.16 -10.53 17.33
CA LEU A 176 -0.44 -11.44 18.45
C LEU A 176 0.68 -12.46 18.70
N LEU A 177 1.27 -13.01 17.64
CA LEU A 177 2.28 -14.07 17.73
C LEU A 177 3.70 -13.55 17.96
N PHE A 178 4.05 -12.41 17.35
CA PHE A 178 5.43 -11.93 17.33
C PHE A 178 5.65 -10.61 18.08
N TYR A 179 4.59 -9.87 18.43
CA TYR A 179 4.72 -8.70 19.30
C TYR A 179 4.76 -9.16 20.78
N LYS A 180 5.89 -9.75 21.18
CA LYS A 180 6.21 -9.93 22.60
C LYS A 180 6.46 -8.55 23.22
N ARG A 181 5.79 -8.30 24.35
CA ARG A 181 6.06 -7.18 25.26
C ARG A 181 7.51 -7.20 25.76
#